data_AF-A0A549SD39-F1
#
_entry.id   AF-A0A549SD39-F1
#
_cell.length_a   1.000
_cell.length_b   1.000
_cell.length_c   1.000
_cell.angle_alpha   90.00
_cell.angle_beta   90.00
_cell.angle_gamma   90.00
#
_symmetry.space_group_name_H-M   'P 1'
#
loop_
_entity.id
_entity.type
_entity.pdbx_description
1 polymer ?
#
loop_
_entity_poly.entity_id
_entity_poly.type
_entity_poly.pdbx_seq_one_letter_code
_entity_poly.pdbx_strand_id
1 'polypeptide(L)'
;MHPTYQEKGAPNFSYPTGSTDVGSGGGNNPGGGNIDYTACSGCDPLQTMNAQSWGGQACDAATTVGVSCASLAATCVMESGCKNVQGAGTVSGAFQMTNATYTETINQAAADNPNAGIDTSLAGKNDPANQAWGAAQYEYNGATYLQDNGVQDPTFIDVRGYYQFGPGPSVNLAKANDSDNLEGIVHLPPQTMAANGITPTTTVGDWRQSIANRVGPTAGQSVLN
;
A
#
# COMPACT_ATOMS: atom_id res chain seq x y z
N MET A 1 -19.43 18.98 13.26
CA MET A 1 -19.06 19.16 11.84
C MET A 1 -17.62 18.67 11.71
N HIS A 2 -17.41 17.51 11.11
CA HIS A 2 -16.06 16.95 10.94
C HIS A 2 -15.54 17.36 9.56
N PRO A 3 -14.34 17.97 9.44
CA PRO A 3 -13.76 18.25 8.13
C PRO A 3 -13.43 16.92 7.44
N THR A 4 -14.13 16.60 6.37
CA THR A 4 -13.74 15.54 5.43
C THR A 4 -12.65 16.11 4.53
N TYR A 5 -11.38 15.93 4.90
CA TYR A 5 -10.30 16.11 3.93
C TYR A 5 -10.33 14.90 2.98
N GLN A 6 -10.67 15.12 1.71
CA GLN A 6 -10.20 14.22 0.66
C GLN A 6 -8.68 14.35 0.62
N GLU A 7 -7.95 13.25 0.79
CA GLU A 7 -6.50 13.27 0.66
C GLU A 7 -6.15 13.63 -0.80
N LYS A 8 -5.68 14.86 -1.00
CA LYS A 8 -5.21 15.35 -2.29
C LYS A 8 -3.91 14.62 -2.62
N GLY A 9 -4.00 13.49 -3.30
CA GLY A 9 -2.82 12.71 -3.69
C GLY A 9 -2.93 11.20 -3.59
N ALA A 10 -4.10 10.61 -3.32
CA ALA A 10 -4.26 9.16 -3.47
C ALA A 10 -3.71 8.75 -4.84
N PRO A 11 -2.65 7.91 -4.91
CA PRO A 11 -2.01 7.63 -6.18
C PRO A 11 -3.02 6.95 -7.09
N ASN A 12 -3.00 7.38 -8.35
CA ASN A 12 -3.81 6.75 -9.38
C ASN A 12 -3.17 5.39 -9.67
N PHE A 13 -3.66 4.32 -9.05
CA PHE A 13 -3.23 2.98 -9.39
C PHE A 13 -3.73 2.67 -10.80
N SER A 14 -2.80 2.51 -11.74
CA SER A 14 -3.07 1.87 -13.01
C SER A 14 -2.66 0.41 -12.87
N TYR A 15 -3.64 -0.49 -12.87
CA TYR A 15 -3.34 -1.91 -13.05
C TYR A 15 -2.98 -2.13 -14.53
N PRO A 16 -1.93 -2.91 -14.86
CA PRO A 16 -1.70 -3.31 -16.24
C PRO A 16 -2.93 -4.07 -16.75
N THR A 17 -3.56 -3.59 -17.80
CA THR A 17 -4.61 -4.33 -18.51
C THR A 17 -3.96 -5.50 -19.23
N GLY A 18 -4.33 -6.72 -18.82
CA GLY A 18 -3.99 -7.96 -19.52
C GLY A 18 -2.82 -8.72 -18.91
N SER A 19 -3.14 -9.66 -18.02
CA SER A 19 -2.44 -10.94 -18.03
C SER A 19 -3.45 -12.03 -17.68
N THR A 20 -3.86 -12.78 -18.69
CA THR A 20 -4.56 -14.05 -18.53
C THR A 20 -3.59 -15.23 -18.44
N ASP A 21 -2.29 -14.99 -18.27
CA ASP A 21 -1.30 -16.06 -18.39
C ASP A 21 -0.91 -16.62 -17.02
N VAL A 22 -1.62 -17.69 -16.68
CA VAL A 22 -1.23 -18.66 -15.68
C VAL A 22 0.02 -19.39 -16.19
N GLY A 23 1.20 -18.88 -15.87
CA GLY A 23 2.49 -19.58 -15.81
C GLY A 23 3.09 -20.10 -17.13
N SER A 24 4.33 -19.70 -17.41
CA SER A 24 5.43 -20.61 -17.79
C SER A 24 6.73 -19.82 -17.83
N GLY A 25 7.82 -20.42 -17.33
CA GLY A 25 9.08 -19.74 -17.10
C GLY A 25 9.96 -19.54 -18.34
N GLY A 26 11.02 -18.76 -18.11
CA GLY A 26 12.29 -18.84 -18.84
C GLY A 26 12.61 -17.69 -19.79
N GLY A 27 13.74 -17.02 -19.54
CA GLY A 27 14.54 -16.39 -20.61
C GLY A 27 14.97 -14.95 -20.37
N ASN A 28 16.27 -14.76 -20.13
CA ASN A 28 17.02 -13.51 -20.21
C ASN A 28 16.77 -12.73 -21.52
N ASN A 29 16.63 -11.39 -21.45
CA ASN A 29 17.51 -10.47 -22.21
C ASN A 29 17.37 -8.99 -21.77
N PRO A 30 18.40 -8.15 -22.07
CA PRO A 30 18.65 -6.86 -21.46
C PRO A 30 18.09 -5.68 -22.26
N GLY A 31 17.80 -4.58 -21.55
CA GLY A 31 17.72 -3.23 -22.12
C GLY A 31 16.32 -2.79 -22.53
N GLY A 32 15.80 -1.77 -21.82
CA GLY A 32 14.66 -0.97 -22.27
C GLY A 32 13.43 -0.98 -21.36
N GLY A 33 13.54 -0.35 -20.19
CA GLY A 33 12.51 0.53 -19.61
C GLY A 33 11.05 0.10 -19.51
N ASN A 34 10.74 -1.19 -19.42
CA ASN A 34 9.43 -1.68 -18.99
C ASN A 34 9.58 -2.30 -17.61
N ILE A 35 8.81 -1.82 -16.61
CA ILE A 35 8.74 -2.50 -15.32
C ILE A 35 8.03 -3.84 -15.60
N ASP A 36 8.84 -4.89 -15.72
CA ASP A 36 8.38 -6.26 -15.75
C ASP A 36 7.80 -6.59 -14.37
N TYR A 37 6.48 -6.41 -14.23
CA TYR A 37 5.70 -6.95 -13.12
C TYR A 37 5.42 -8.43 -13.38
N THR A 38 6.44 -9.23 -13.69
CA THR A 38 6.33 -10.67 -13.61
C THR A 38 5.91 -10.94 -12.17
N ALA A 39 4.65 -11.32 -12.05
CA ALA A 39 4.04 -11.69 -10.80
C ALA A 39 4.98 -12.67 -10.13
N CYS A 40 5.59 -12.25 -9.03
CA CYS A 40 6.03 -13.24 -8.10
C CYS A 40 4.78 -13.71 -7.36
N SER A 41 4.01 -14.56 -8.03
CA SER A 41 2.87 -15.26 -7.45
C SER A 41 3.39 -16.08 -6.27
N GLY A 42 3.30 -15.51 -5.07
CA GLY A 42 3.83 -16.10 -3.84
C GLY A 42 5.20 -15.61 -3.39
N CYS A 43 5.68 -14.44 -3.84
CA CYS A 43 6.83 -13.82 -3.15
C CYS A 43 6.44 -13.46 -1.74
N ASP A 44 7.23 -13.91 -0.78
CA ASP A 44 7.18 -13.39 0.58
C ASP A 44 7.57 -11.90 0.54
N PRO A 45 6.64 -10.98 0.86
CA PRO A 45 6.93 -9.55 0.82
C PRO A 45 8.08 -9.18 1.76
N LEU A 46 8.13 -9.81 2.93
CA LEU A 46 9.17 -9.58 3.92
C LEU A 46 10.54 -10.01 3.39
N GLN A 47 10.61 -11.16 2.73
CA GLN A 47 11.84 -11.60 2.06
C GLN A 47 12.27 -10.61 0.97
N THR A 48 11.31 -10.11 0.18
CA THR A 48 11.57 -9.17 -0.92
C THR A 48 12.13 -7.84 -0.41
N MET A 49 11.56 -7.30 0.66
CA MET A 49 12.04 -6.08 1.31
C MET A 49 13.40 -6.30 1.98
N ASN A 50 13.58 -7.42 2.71
CA ASN A 50 14.84 -7.73 3.40
C ASN A 50 16.00 -8.10 2.47
N ALA A 51 15.72 -8.45 1.21
CA ALA A 51 16.75 -8.58 0.18
C ALA A 51 17.38 -7.22 -0.20
N GLN A 52 16.72 -6.10 0.14
CA GLN A 52 17.28 -4.76 -0.06
C GLN A 52 18.24 -4.40 1.09
N SER A 53 19.26 -3.59 0.79
CA SER A 53 20.24 -3.14 1.79
C SER A 53 19.64 -2.33 2.94
N TRP A 54 18.43 -1.79 2.74
CA TRP A 54 17.69 -0.96 3.69
C TRP A 54 16.54 -1.70 4.39
N GLY A 55 16.24 -2.95 4.00
CA GLY A 55 15.03 -3.67 4.43
C GLY A 55 14.93 -3.86 5.95
N GLY A 56 16.06 -4.18 6.60
CA GLY A 56 16.11 -4.30 8.06
C GLY A 56 15.77 -2.99 8.78
N GLN A 57 16.29 -1.86 8.31
CA GLN A 57 15.98 -0.54 8.88
C GLN A 57 14.52 -0.15 8.68
N ALA A 58 13.93 -0.49 7.52
CA ALA A 58 12.51 -0.29 7.29
C ALA A 58 11.64 -1.13 8.24
N CYS A 59 12.06 -2.37 8.52
CA CYS A 59 11.40 -3.26 9.47
C CYS A 59 11.41 -2.69 10.91
N ASP A 60 12.57 -2.16 11.32
CA ASP A 60 12.74 -1.52 12.63
C ASP A 60 11.87 -0.26 12.74
N ALA A 61 11.80 0.54 11.66
CA ALA A 61 10.93 1.71 11.59
C ALA A 61 9.45 1.34 11.75
N ALA A 62 8.96 0.35 10.98
CA ALA A 62 7.58 -0.13 11.10
C ALA A 62 7.25 -0.59 12.52
N THR A 63 8.10 -1.44 13.07
CA THR A 63 7.91 -2.00 14.42
C THR A 63 7.89 -0.90 15.46
N THR A 64 8.74 0.12 15.32
CA THR A 64 8.78 1.29 16.22
C THR A 64 7.51 2.13 16.14
N VAL A 65 6.95 2.30 14.94
CA VAL A 65 5.65 2.99 14.73
C VAL A 65 4.46 2.16 15.22
N GLY A 66 4.64 0.85 15.46
CA GLY A 66 3.58 -0.05 15.89
C GLY A 66 2.91 -0.82 14.75
N VAL A 67 3.52 -0.84 13.57
CA VAL A 67 3.06 -1.59 12.39
C VAL A 67 3.88 -2.86 12.21
N SER A 68 3.22 -3.94 11.79
CA SER A 68 3.89 -5.20 11.50
C SER A 68 4.80 -5.04 10.29
N CYS A 69 6.03 -5.53 10.41
CA CYS A 69 7.01 -5.45 9.34
C CYS A 69 6.56 -6.17 8.06
N ALA A 70 5.73 -7.22 8.20
CA ALA A 70 5.10 -7.89 7.07
C ALA A 70 4.14 -6.96 6.31
N SER A 71 3.31 -6.17 7.01
CA SER A 71 2.39 -5.20 6.40
C SER A 71 3.16 -4.14 5.61
N LEU A 72 4.19 -3.54 6.20
CA LEU A 72 5.02 -2.55 5.51
C LEU A 72 5.67 -3.18 4.25
N ALA A 73 6.18 -4.40 4.35
CA ALA A 73 6.77 -5.11 3.23
C ALA A 73 5.75 -5.41 2.12
N ALA A 74 4.50 -5.71 2.48
CA ALA A 74 3.41 -5.89 1.51
C ALA A 74 3.08 -4.58 0.78
N THR A 75 3.07 -3.43 1.46
CA THR A 75 2.95 -2.11 0.81
C THR A 75 4.09 -1.90 -0.17
N CYS A 76 5.33 -2.12 0.26
CA CYS A 76 6.53 -2.00 -0.57
C CYS A 76 6.45 -2.82 -1.88
N VAL A 77 5.98 -4.08 -1.80
CA VAL A 77 5.76 -4.94 -2.97
C VAL A 77 4.61 -4.41 -3.85
N MET A 78 3.50 -4.01 -3.24
CA MET A 78 2.33 -3.50 -3.96
C MET A 78 2.63 -2.20 -4.73
N GLU A 79 3.48 -1.35 -4.16
CA GLU A 79 3.77 -0.02 -4.69
C GLU A 79 4.88 -0.04 -5.74
N SER A 80 5.98 -0.76 -5.49
CA SER A 80 7.17 -0.67 -6.36
C SER A 80 7.87 -2.01 -6.61
N GLY A 81 7.37 -3.11 -6.05
CA GLY A 81 8.16 -4.34 -5.94
C GLY A 81 9.41 -4.15 -5.07
N CYS A 82 9.33 -3.26 -4.08
CA CYS A 82 10.45 -2.83 -3.23
C CYS A 82 11.64 -2.21 -3.96
N LYS A 83 11.38 -1.50 -5.05
CA LYS A 83 12.39 -0.77 -5.81
C LYS A 83 12.26 0.73 -5.53
N ASN A 84 13.37 1.38 -5.26
CA ASN A 84 13.39 2.84 -5.14
C ASN A 84 13.31 3.48 -6.54
N VAL A 85 12.10 3.86 -6.95
CA VAL A 85 11.82 4.34 -8.31
C VAL A 85 11.04 5.66 -8.31
N GLN A 86 11.15 6.39 -9.41
CA GLN A 86 10.28 7.53 -9.68
C GLN A 86 9.00 7.04 -10.32
N GLY A 87 7.85 7.39 -9.72
CA GLY A 87 6.53 7.11 -10.26
C GLY A 87 6.02 8.26 -11.14
N ALA A 88 4.70 8.39 -11.25
CA ALA A 88 4.06 9.48 -11.98
C ALA A 88 3.96 10.75 -11.10
N GLY A 89 4.30 11.91 -11.67
CA GLY A 89 4.13 13.20 -11.00
C GLY A 89 5.01 13.35 -9.76
N THR A 90 4.40 13.42 -8.57
CA THR A 90 5.12 13.57 -7.29
C THR A 90 5.25 12.26 -6.50
N VAL A 91 4.76 11.15 -7.06
CA VAL A 91 4.82 9.82 -6.45
C VAL A 91 6.23 9.25 -6.66
N SER A 92 6.91 8.84 -5.60
CA SER A 92 8.25 8.27 -5.71
C SER A 92 8.64 7.41 -4.52
N GLY A 93 9.76 6.70 -4.64
CA GLY A 93 10.35 5.90 -3.58
C GLY A 93 9.88 4.44 -3.55
N ALA A 94 10.40 3.66 -2.61
CA ALA A 94 10.01 2.25 -2.47
C ALA A 94 8.53 2.07 -2.07
N PHE A 95 7.94 3.07 -1.43
CA PHE A 95 6.54 3.06 -0.96
C PHE A 95 5.63 4.00 -1.76
N GLN A 96 6.11 4.53 -2.89
CA GLN A 96 5.34 5.38 -3.82
C GLN A 96 4.47 6.44 -3.13
N MET A 97 5.10 7.29 -2.30
CA MET A 97 4.38 8.34 -1.58
C MET A 97 4.39 9.66 -2.37
N THR A 98 3.27 10.38 -2.35
CA THR A 98 3.24 11.77 -2.81
C THR A 98 4.03 12.68 -1.86
N ASN A 99 4.38 13.88 -2.33
CA ASN A 99 5.01 14.88 -1.46
C ASN A 99 4.13 15.26 -0.26
N ALA A 100 2.82 15.38 -0.47
CA ALA A 100 1.88 15.77 0.58
C ALA A 100 1.76 14.67 1.65
N THR A 101 1.44 13.45 1.24
CA THR A 101 1.31 12.29 2.14
C THR A 101 2.60 12.03 2.89
N TYR A 102 3.75 12.06 2.22
CA TYR A 102 5.05 11.91 2.88
C TYR A 102 5.27 13.01 3.92
N THR A 103 5.06 14.28 3.57
CA THR A 103 5.29 15.39 4.51
C THR A 103 4.40 15.29 5.74
N GLU A 104 3.13 14.92 5.58
CA GLU A 104 2.22 14.75 6.71
C GLU A 104 2.65 13.61 7.63
N THR A 105 2.84 12.42 7.07
CA THR A 105 3.12 11.20 7.83
C THR A 105 4.52 11.17 8.43
N ILE A 106 5.54 11.67 7.73
CA ILE A 106 6.90 11.72 8.26
C ILE A 106 7.01 12.66 9.47
N ASN A 107 6.25 13.77 9.47
CA ASN A 107 6.22 14.69 10.60
C ASN A 107 5.51 14.09 11.81
N GLN A 108 4.44 13.31 11.60
CA GLN A 108 3.79 12.56 12.67
C GLN A 108 4.73 11.50 13.25
N ALA A 109 5.36 10.68 12.38
CA ALA A 109 6.33 9.68 12.80
C ALA A 109 7.49 10.30 13.61
N ALA A 110 8.01 11.45 13.18
CA ALA A 110 9.07 12.18 13.88
C ALA A 110 8.61 12.79 15.21
N ALA A 111 7.36 13.26 15.29
CA ALA A 111 6.79 13.79 16.54
C ALA A 111 6.65 12.69 17.60
N ASP A 112 6.19 11.50 17.20
CA ASP A 112 6.00 10.36 18.09
C ASP A 112 7.32 9.64 18.41
N ASN A 113 8.34 9.80 17.56
CA ASN A 113 9.66 9.17 17.70
C ASN A 113 10.81 10.20 17.64
N PRO A 114 10.89 11.15 18.59
CA PRO A 114 11.79 12.31 18.49
C PRO A 114 13.29 11.96 18.49
N ASN A 115 13.68 10.75 18.93
CA ASN A 115 15.06 10.31 19.00
C ASN A 115 15.48 9.39 17.83
N ALA A 116 14.59 9.14 16.86
CA ALA A 116 14.84 8.21 15.77
C ALA A 116 15.69 8.79 14.63
N GLY A 117 15.96 10.10 14.63
CA GLY A 117 16.79 10.74 13.60
C GLY A 117 16.13 10.82 12.21
N ILE A 118 14.80 10.90 12.18
CA ILE A 118 13.99 10.91 10.95
C ILE A 118 14.22 12.22 10.17
N ASP A 119 14.56 12.12 8.88
CA ASP A 119 14.63 13.27 7.97
C ASP A 119 13.23 13.63 7.46
N THR A 120 12.64 14.70 8.02
CA THR A 120 11.31 15.18 7.65
C THR A 120 11.29 16.02 6.37
N SER A 121 12.44 16.28 5.74
CA SER A 121 12.52 16.99 4.48
C SER A 121 12.05 16.13 3.31
N LEU A 122 11.62 16.77 2.21
CA LEU A 122 11.27 16.05 0.98
C LEU A 122 12.45 15.29 0.36
N ALA A 123 13.70 15.64 0.70
CA ALA A 123 14.88 14.91 0.24
C ALA A 123 14.90 13.49 0.85
N GLY A 124 14.55 13.37 2.13
CA GLY A 124 14.45 12.10 2.85
C GLY A 124 13.46 11.11 2.24
N LYS A 125 12.50 11.56 1.43
CA LYS A 125 11.57 10.68 0.70
C LYS A 125 12.28 9.76 -0.31
N ASN A 126 13.45 10.16 -0.80
CA ASN A 126 14.21 9.38 -1.77
C ASN A 126 15.11 8.33 -1.12
N ASP A 127 15.24 8.32 0.22
CA ASP A 127 15.87 7.24 0.97
C ASP A 127 14.78 6.25 1.42
N PRO A 128 14.78 4.99 0.94
CA PRO A 128 13.78 4.01 1.33
C PRO A 128 13.72 3.71 2.82
N ALA A 129 14.86 3.75 3.53
CA ALA A 129 14.88 3.52 4.98
C ALA A 129 14.17 4.65 5.72
N ASN A 130 14.36 5.89 5.28
CA ASN A 130 13.68 7.04 5.86
C ASN A 130 12.20 7.11 5.43
N GLN A 131 11.89 6.79 4.16
CA GLN A 131 10.53 6.74 3.65
C GLN A 131 9.66 5.70 4.38
N ALA A 132 10.26 4.60 4.85
CA ALA A 132 9.55 3.57 5.63
C ALA A 132 8.88 4.12 6.89
N TRP A 133 9.42 5.16 7.53
CA TRP A 133 8.77 5.81 8.68
C TRP A 133 7.44 6.47 8.28
N GLY A 134 7.42 7.21 7.18
CA GLY A 134 6.20 7.83 6.67
C GLY A 134 5.19 6.79 6.19
N ALA A 135 5.64 5.74 5.52
CA ALA A 135 4.79 4.66 5.06
C ALA A 135 4.17 3.86 6.22
N ALA A 136 4.97 3.52 7.23
CA ALA A 136 4.48 2.87 8.44
C ALA A 136 3.48 3.76 9.20
N GLN A 137 3.74 5.06 9.31
CA GLN A 137 2.79 5.97 9.96
C GLN A 137 1.47 6.08 9.18
N TYR A 138 1.53 6.05 7.85
CA TYR A 138 0.31 6.00 7.04
C TYR A 138 -0.53 4.74 7.34
N GLU A 139 0.12 3.57 7.38
CA GLU A 139 -0.54 2.30 7.72
C GLU A 139 -1.11 2.31 9.14
N TYR A 140 -0.36 2.83 10.11
CA TYR A 140 -0.80 2.99 11.49
C TYR A 140 -2.07 3.86 11.57
N ASN A 141 -2.08 4.99 10.87
CA ASN A 141 -3.24 5.89 10.83
C ASN A 141 -4.46 5.21 10.22
N GLY A 142 -4.29 4.49 9.11
CA GLY A 142 -5.37 3.74 8.45
C GLY A 142 -5.93 2.63 9.34
N ALA A 143 -5.06 1.84 9.98
CA ALA A 143 -5.47 0.78 10.88
C ALA A 143 -6.18 1.33 12.14
N THR A 144 -5.63 2.37 12.77
CA THR A 144 -6.24 3.02 13.94
C THR A 144 -7.61 3.60 13.57
N TYR A 145 -7.72 4.25 12.41
CA TYR A 145 -9.02 4.74 11.92
C TYR A 145 -10.04 3.61 11.76
N LEU A 146 -9.64 2.46 11.21
CA LEU A 146 -10.53 1.31 11.05
C LEU A 146 -10.95 0.72 12.41
N GLN A 147 -10.03 0.63 13.38
CA GLN A 147 -10.35 0.21 14.75
C GLN A 147 -11.33 1.16 15.43
N ASP A 148 -11.09 2.46 15.36
CA ASP A 148 -11.97 3.50 15.92
C ASP A 148 -13.37 3.47 15.30
N ASN A 149 -13.52 2.90 14.10
CA ASN A 149 -14.78 2.72 13.40
C ASN A 149 -15.31 1.26 13.44
N GLY A 150 -14.81 0.46 14.38
CA GLY A 150 -15.35 -0.84 14.73
C GLY A 150 -14.95 -2.00 13.80
N VAL A 151 -13.82 -1.89 13.10
CA VAL A 151 -13.14 -3.02 12.46
C VAL A 151 -12.12 -3.58 13.45
N GLN A 152 -12.33 -4.79 13.94
CA GLN A 152 -11.38 -5.44 14.86
C GLN A 152 -10.18 -5.95 14.09
N ASP A 153 -8.99 -5.82 14.68
CA ASP A 153 -7.70 -6.28 14.14
C ASP A 153 -7.50 -6.04 12.63
N PRO A 154 -7.55 -4.77 12.15
CA PRO A 154 -7.51 -4.47 10.72
C PRO A 154 -6.35 -5.15 10.01
N THR A 155 -6.66 -5.83 8.92
CA THR A 155 -5.69 -6.55 8.11
C THR A 155 -5.04 -5.66 7.07
N PHE A 156 -3.97 -6.14 6.44
CA PHE A 156 -3.34 -5.44 5.32
C PHE A 156 -4.36 -5.09 4.22
N ILE A 157 -5.27 -6.01 3.88
CA ILE A 157 -6.35 -5.76 2.91
C ILE A 157 -7.25 -4.61 3.36
N ASP A 158 -7.60 -4.53 4.64
CA ASP A 158 -8.50 -3.47 5.14
C ASP A 158 -7.84 -2.09 5.03
N VAL A 159 -6.57 -2.00 5.46
CA VAL A 159 -5.76 -0.78 5.31
C VAL A 159 -5.48 -0.46 3.84
N ARG A 160 -5.37 -1.47 2.97
CA ARG A 160 -5.29 -1.26 1.53
C ARG A 160 -6.57 -0.63 0.98
N GLY A 161 -7.73 -1.02 1.49
CA GLY A 161 -9.01 -0.38 1.18
C GLY A 161 -9.04 1.10 1.60
N TYR A 162 -8.52 1.40 2.80
CA TYR A 162 -8.31 2.78 3.28
C TYR A 162 -7.41 3.59 2.34
N TYR A 163 -6.27 3.03 1.97
CA TYR A 163 -5.32 3.66 1.06
C TYR A 163 -5.93 3.92 -0.33
N GLN A 164 -6.62 2.92 -0.89
CA GLN A 164 -7.07 2.94 -2.28
C GLN A 164 -8.38 3.71 -2.48
N PHE A 165 -9.29 3.66 -1.51
CA PHE A 165 -10.65 4.22 -1.63
C PHE A 165 -10.94 5.32 -0.61
N GLY A 166 -10.01 5.57 0.31
CA GLY A 166 -10.14 6.57 1.36
C GLY A 166 -10.91 6.08 2.59
N PRO A 167 -10.97 6.92 3.64
CA PRO A 167 -11.50 6.54 4.96
C PRO A 167 -12.97 6.10 4.91
N GLY A 168 -13.82 6.89 4.24
CA GLY A 168 -15.28 6.68 4.21
C GLY A 168 -15.68 5.29 3.70
N PRO A 169 -15.29 4.91 2.47
CA PRO A 169 -15.57 3.58 1.94
C PRO A 169 -14.89 2.43 2.67
N SER A 170 -13.70 2.66 3.24
CA SER A 170 -12.85 1.58 3.79
C SER A 170 -13.50 0.80 4.94
N VAL A 171 -14.26 1.47 5.81
CA VAL A 171 -14.96 0.82 6.93
C VAL A 171 -16.04 -0.14 6.42
N ASN A 172 -16.81 0.30 5.42
CA ASN A 172 -17.84 -0.55 4.82
C ASN A 172 -17.22 -1.69 4.03
N LEU A 173 -16.11 -1.44 3.32
CA LEU A 173 -15.38 -2.45 2.58
C LEU A 173 -14.78 -3.53 3.49
N ALA A 174 -14.19 -3.15 4.63
CA ALA A 174 -13.67 -4.10 5.61
C ALA A 174 -14.76 -5.02 6.17
N LYS A 175 -16.00 -4.53 6.28
CA LYS A 175 -17.16 -5.27 6.82
C LYS A 175 -17.97 -6.01 5.75
N ALA A 176 -17.69 -5.78 4.46
CA ALA A 176 -18.45 -6.36 3.37
C ALA A 176 -18.15 -7.86 3.16
N ASN A 177 -19.15 -8.58 2.66
CA ASN A 177 -18.98 -9.97 2.25
C ASN A 177 -18.28 -10.03 0.89
N ASP A 178 -17.59 -11.15 0.62
CA ASP A 178 -16.89 -11.34 -0.64
C ASP A 178 -17.82 -11.28 -1.87
N SER A 179 -19.10 -11.65 -1.72
CA SER A 179 -20.09 -11.59 -2.80
C SER A 179 -20.65 -10.19 -3.07
N ASP A 180 -20.38 -9.22 -2.20
CA ASP A 180 -20.92 -7.86 -2.35
C ASP A 180 -20.29 -7.16 -3.56
N ASN A 181 -21.06 -6.29 -4.21
CA ASN A 181 -20.58 -5.52 -5.34
C ASN A 181 -19.65 -4.40 -4.87
N LEU A 182 -18.43 -4.34 -5.43
CA LEU A 182 -17.42 -3.39 -4.97
C LEU A 182 -17.78 -1.93 -5.30
N GLU A 183 -18.30 -1.68 -6.51
CA GLU A 183 -18.76 -0.34 -6.93
C GLU A 183 -19.84 0.21 -5.99
N GLY A 184 -20.76 -0.65 -5.56
CA GLY A 184 -21.81 -0.35 -4.60
C GLY A 184 -21.31 0.00 -3.19
N ILE A 185 -20.02 -0.18 -2.90
CA ILE A 185 -19.40 0.18 -1.62
C ILE A 185 -18.50 1.40 -1.77
N VAL A 186 -17.66 1.44 -2.81
CA VAL A 186 -16.65 2.49 -2.97
C VAL A 186 -17.19 3.78 -3.58
N HIS A 187 -18.31 3.70 -4.32
CA HIS A 187 -19.01 4.84 -4.92
C HIS A 187 -18.09 5.82 -5.66
N LEU A 188 -17.07 5.29 -6.35
CA LEU A 188 -16.11 6.08 -7.10
C LEU A 188 -16.64 6.45 -8.49
N PRO A 189 -16.17 7.55 -9.10
CA PRO A 189 -16.50 7.87 -10.48
C PRO A 189 -16.07 6.73 -11.43
N PRO A 190 -16.84 6.43 -12.51
CA PRO A 190 -16.56 5.33 -13.43
C PRO A 190 -15.13 5.30 -13.98
N GLN A 191 -14.57 6.47 -14.28
CA GLN A 191 -13.19 6.58 -14.77
C GLN A 191 -12.16 6.18 -13.69
N THR A 192 -12.44 6.47 -12.42
CA THR A 192 -11.56 6.09 -11.30
C THR A 192 -11.65 4.60 -11.03
N MET A 193 -12.85 4.02 -11.12
CA MET A 193 -13.03 2.57 -11.02
C MET A 193 -12.29 1.82 -12.13
N ALA A 194 -12.45 2.26 -13.38
CA ALA A 194 -11.78 1.64 -14.52
C ALA A 194 -10.26 1.74 -14.43
N ALA A 195 -9.71 2.86 -13.96
CA ALA A 195 -8.27 3.01 -13.71
C ALA A 195 -7.76 1.97 -12.69
N ASN A 196 -8.57 1.69 -11.67
CA ASN A 196 -8.31 0.68 -10.64
C ASN A 196 -8.66 -0.76 -11.09
N GLY A 197 -8.96 -1.00 -12.37
CA GLY A 197 -9.33 -2.32 -12.89
C GLY A 197 -10.67 -2.85 -12.37
N ILE A 198 -11.49 -2.00 -11.76
CA ILE A 198 -12.80 -2.34 -11.20
C ILE A 198 -13.84 -2.20 -12.30
N THR A 199 -14.57 -3.28 -12.57
CA THR A 199 -15.71 -3.30 -13.48
C THR A 199 -17.02 -3.33 -12.68
N PRO A 200 -18.18 -3.05 -13.31
CA PRO A 200 -19.47 -3.10 -12.62
C PRO A 200 -19.82 -4.47 -12.03
N THR A 201 -19.13 -5.54 -12.43
CA THR A 201 -19.33 -6.89 -11.92
C THR A 201 -18.27 -7.32 -10.91
N THR A 202 -17.24 -6.50 -10.64
CA THR A 202 -16.20 -6.81 -9.67
C THR A 202 -16.82 -6.92 -8.27
N THR A 203 -16.61 -8.06 -7.63
CA THR A 203 -17.01 -8.28 -6.24
C THR A 203 -15.91 -7.84 -5.28
N VAL A 204 -16.25 -7.67 -4.01
CA VAL A 204 -15.28 -7.44 -2.94
C VAL A 204 -14.28 -8.60 -2.88
N GLY A 205 -14.73 -9.84 -3.03
CA GLY A 205 -13.90 -11.04 -3.04
C GLY A 205 -12.89 -11.04 -4.18
N ASP A 206 -13.29 -10.64 -5.39
CA ASP A 206 -12.38 -10.52 -6.54
C ASP A 206 -11.25 -9.52 -6.24
N TRP A 207 -11.59 -8.38 -5.65
CA TRP A 207 -10.60 -7.36 -5.27
C TRP A 207 -9.66 -7.84 -4.15
N ARG A 208 -10.20 -8.43 -3.07
CA ARG A 208 -9.40 -9.03 -1.99
C ARG A 208 -8.45 -10.10 -2.52
N GLN A 209 -8.95 -10.98 -3.40
CA GLN A 209 -8.14 -12.01 -4.04
C GLN A 209 -7.05 -11.41 -4.93
N SER A 210 -7.33 -10.31 -5.65
CA SER A 210 -6.32 -9.63 -6.46
C SER A 210 -5.16 -9.10 -5.61
N ILE A 211 -5.42 -8.65 -4.38
CA ILE A 211 -4.39 -8.23 -3.43
C ILE A 211 -3.66 -9.46 -2.88
N ALA A 212 -4.39 -10.47 -2.43
CA ALA A 212 -3.82 -11.70 -1.90
C ALA A 212 -2.90 -12.42 -2.90
N ASN A 213 -3.21 -12.38 -4.20
CA ASN A 213 -2.35 -12.92 -5.26
C ASN A 213 -0.98 -12.24 -5.34
N ARG A 214 -0.86 -10.98 -4.86
CA ARG A 214 0.36 -10.18 -4.94
C ARG A 214 1.21 -10.24 -3.67
N VAL A 215 0.57 -10.35 -2.50
CA VAL A 215 1.26 -10.30 -1.19
C VAL A 215 1.10 -11.57 -0.36
N GLY A 216 0.40 -12.57 -0.89
CA GLY A 216 0.23 -13.87 -0.26
C GLY A 216 -0.50 -13.80 1.09
N PRO A 217 -0.10 -14.63 2.07
CA PRO A 217 -0.75 -14.69 3.38
C PRO A 217 -0.76 -13.38 4.17
N THR A 218 0.18 -12.47 3.89
CA THR A 218 0.24 -11.13 4.53
C THR A 218 -1.04 -10.33 4.32
N ALA A 219 -1.79 -10.61 3.24
CA ALA A 219 -3.04 -9.94 2.93
C ALA A 219 -4.06 -9.99 4.08
N GLY A 220 -4.11 -11.11 4.82
CA GLY A 220 -4.99 -11.30 5.97
C GLY A 220 -4.32 -11.14 7.33
N GLN A 221 -3.08 -10.68 7.39
CA GLN A 221 -2.38 -10.42 8.65
C GLN A 221 -2.75 -9.05 9.20
N SER A 222 -2.83 -8.96 10.53
CA SER A 222 -3.08 -7.67 11.19
C SER A 222 -1.94 -6.69 10.92
N VAL A 223 -2.30 -5.42 10.74
CA VAL A 223 -1.35 -4.33 10.50
C VAL A 223 -0.70 -3.87 11.79
N LEU A 224 -1.43 -3.83 12.90
CA LEU A 224 -0.92 -3.34 14.18
C LEU A 224 -0.27 -4.49 14.97
N ASN A 225 0.83 -4.17 15.68
CA ASN A 225 1.51 -5.09 16.61
C ASN A 225 0.93 -5.04 18.03
#